data_AF-A0A7S3MBV3-F1
#
_entry.id   AF-A0A7S3MBV3-F1
#
_cell.length_a   1.000
_cell.length_b   1.000
_cell.length_c   1.000
_cell.angle_alpha   90.00
_cell.angle_beta   90.00
_cell.angle_gamma   90.00
#
_symmetry.space_group_name_H-M   'P 1'
#
loop_
_entity.id
_entity.type
_entity.pdbx_description
1 polymer ?
#
loop_
_entity_poly.entity_id
_entity_poly.type
_entity_poly.pdbx_seq_one_letter_code
_entity_poly.pdbx_strand_id
1 'polypeptide(L)'
;REQFLGAFDDSFKGCSPDAVSAFKERVGKVMASGSLTQKDEAGMYWLDNGDFIFSVNGELSERLTNTELNKRLLEVYLDPTRTVSKELYTCLETHLNEVSP
;
A
#
# COMPACT_ATOMS: atom_id res chain seq x y z
N ARG A 1 3.81 14.09 4.98
CA ARG A 1 2.67 13.59 4.18
C ARG A 1 3.07 13.45 2.73
N GLU A 2 3.51 14.55 2.09
CA GLU A 2 3.88 14.54 0.67
C GLU A 2 5.02 13.57 0.34
N GLN A 3 6.06 13.48 1.18
CA GLN A 3 7.12 12.48 0.99
C GLN A 3 6.59 11.04 1.01
N PHE A 4 5.68 10.72 1.94
CA PHE A 4 5.08 9.39 2.03
C PHE A 4 4.19 9.09 0.83
N LEU A 5 3.29 10.03 0.48
CA LEU A 5 2.40 9.87 -0.67
C LEU A 5 3.17 9.83 -2.00
N GLY A 6 4.27 10.58 -2.11
CA GLY A 6 5.14 10.60 -3.27
C GLY A 6 5.97 9.32 -3.42
N ALA A 7 6.23 8.58 -2.34
CA ALA A 7 6.94 7.30 -2.40
C ALA A 7 6.18 6.25 -3.25
N PHE A 8 4.87 6.40 -3.45
CA PHE A 8 4.08 5.50 -4.27
C PHE A 8 4.05 5.87 -5.76
N ASP A 9 4.60 7.02 -6.16
CA ASP A 9 4.48 7.51 -7.54
C ASP A 9 5.13 6.60 -8.56
N ASP A 10 6.31 6.08 -8.23
CA ASP A 10 7.01 5.12 -9.09
C ASP A 10 6.23 3.81 -9.23
N SER A 11 5.60 3.35 -8.14
CA SER A 11 4.75 2.16 -8.12
C SER A 11 3.50 2.32 -9.00
N PHE A 12 2.95 3.52 -9.07
CA PHE A 12 1.75 3.83 -9.87
C PHE A 12 2.06 4.30 -11.29
N LYS A 13 3.32 4.21 -11.76
CA LYS A 13 3.67 4.56 -13.13
C LYS A 13 2.85 3.73 -14.13
N GLY A 14 2.14 4.43 -15.01
CA GLY A 14 1.25 3.86 -16.01
C GLY A 14 -0.19 3.63 -15.56
N CYS A 15 -0.53 3.89 -14.29
CA CYS A 15 -1.91 3.90 -13.81
C CYS A 15 -2.63 5.21 -14.19
N SER A 16 -3.96 5.19 -14.14
CA SER A 16 -4.78 6.39 -14.37
C SER A 16 -4.41 7.52 -13.38
N PRO A 17 -4.06 8.74 -13.85
CA PRO A 17 -3.74 9.87 -12.98
C PRO A 17 -4.86 10.21 -11.99
N ASP A 18 -6.12 10.10 -12.42
CA ASP A 18 -7.29 10.36 -11.56
C ASP A 18 -7.40 9.34 -10.43
N ALA A 19 -7.10 8.07 -10.73
CA ALA A 19 -7.09 7.01 -9.72
C ALA A 19 -5.96 7.22 -8.69
N VAL A 20 -4.77 7.63 -9.15
CA VAL A 20 -3.63 7.95 -8.28
C VAL A 20 -3.94 9.17 -7.41
N SER A 21 -4.56 10.20 -7.98
CA SER A 21 -5.00 11.39 -7.24
C SER A 21 -6.01 11.03 -6.15
N ALA A 22 -7.03 10.24 -6.48
CA ALA A 22 -8.03 9.77 -5.51
C ALA A 22 -7.41 8.90 -4.40
N PHE A 23 -6.43 8.05 -4.74
CA PHE A 23 -5.64 7.31 -3.75
C PHE A 23 -4.94 8.26 -2.77
N LYS A 24 -4.16 9.21 -3.30
CA LYS A 24 -3.41 10.16 -2.49
C LYS A 24 -4.31 11.02 -1.62
N GLU A 25 -5.48 11.41 -2.12
CA GLU A 25 -6.46 12.16 -1.34
C GLU A 25 -6.97 11.32 -0.16
N ARG A 26 -7.44 10.09 -0.41
CA ARG A 26 -8.02 9.23 0.64
C ARG A 26 -7.01 8.82 1.70
N VAL A 27 -5.81 8.43 1.29
CA VAL A 27 -4.70 8.12 2.22
C VAL A 27 -4.26 9.38 2.97
N GLY A 28 -4.15 10.50 2.26
CA GLY A 28 -3.74 11.78 2.84
C GLY A 28 -4.70 12.33 3.89
N LYS A 29 -6.00 12.01 3.82
CA LYS A 29 -7.01 12.40 4.83
C LYS A 29 -6.75 11.78 6.20
N VAL A 30 -6.36 10.51 6.24
CA VAL A 30 -6.07 9.79 7.50
C VAL A 30 -4.75 10.23 8.12
N MET A 31 -3.84 10.80 7.31
CA MET A 31 -2.59 11.39 7.78
C MET A 31 -2.76 12.84 8.28
N ALA A 32 -3.86 13.14 8.99
CA ALA A 32 -4.30 14.50 9.33
C ALA A 32 -3.28 15.34 10.11
N SER A 33 -2.33 14.71 10.83
CA SER A 33 -1.22 15.37 11.52
C SER A 33 -0.08 15.86 10.60
N GLY A 34 -0.18 15.59 9.29
CA GLY A 34 0.75 16.10 8.28
C GLY A 34 2.00 15.26 8.05
N SER A 35 2.38 14.35 8.94
CA SER A 35 3.49 13.40 8.71
C SER A 35 3.40 12.19 9.62
N LEU A 36 3.78 11.03 9.09
CA LEU A 36 4.10 9.86 9.92
C LEU A 36 5.42 10.10 10.64
N THR A 37 5.43 9.83 11.92
CA THR A 37 6.58 9.83 12.82
C THR A 37 7.01 8.39 13.09
N GLN A 38 8.17 8.20 13.74
CA GLN A 38 8.66 6.87 14.10
C GLN A 38 7.75 6.09 15.08
N LYS A 39 6.82 6.78 15.74
CA LYS A 39 5.87 6.15 16.67
C LYS A 39 4.56 5.76 16.00
N ASP A 40 4.34 6.22 14.76
CA ASP A 40 3.10 5.97 14.05
C ASP A 40 3.16 4.61 13.35
N GLU A 41 2.03 3.90 13.41
CA GLU A 41 1.83 2.64 12.70
C GLU A 41 0.97 2.88 11.47
N ALA A 42 1.45 2.44 10.31
CA ALA A 42 0.69 2.44 9.07
C ALA A 42 0.22 1.01 8.75
N GLY A 43 -1.08 0.84 8.57
CA GLY A 43 -1.69 -0.44 8.19
C GLY A 43 -2.18 -0.40 6.73
N MET A 44 -2.04 -1.52 6.05
CA MET A 44 -2.42 -1.70 4.64
C MET A 44 -3.22 -2.99 4.54
N TYR A 45 -4.51 -2.89 4.20
CA TYR A 45 -5.43 -4.02 4.18
C TYR A 45 -6.00 -4.21 2.78
N TRP A 46 -5.71 -5.34 2.16
CA TRP A 46 -6.35 -5.79 0.93
C TRP A 46 -7.50 -6.72 1.28
N LEU A 47 -8.70 -6.39 0.81
CA LEU A 47 -9.92 -7.12 1.10
C LEU A 47 -10.21 -8.15 0.00
N ASP A 48 -10.99 -9.19 0.33
CA ASP A 48 -11.32 -10.29 -0.59
C ASP A 48 -12.00 -9.85 -1.90
N ASN A 49 -12.69 -8.70 -1.87
CA ASN A 49 -13.34 -8.12 -3.04
C ASN A 49 -12.40 -7.25 -3.90
N GLY A 50 -11.11 -7.19 -3.56
CA GLY A 50 -10.12 -6.36 -4.25
C GLY A 50 -10.08 -4.91 -3.80
N ASP A 51 -10.89 -4.52 -2.83
CA ASP A 51 -10.80 -3.20 -2.20
C ASP A 51 -9.57 -3.10 -1.29
N PHE A 52 -9.20 -1.87 -0.98
CA PHE A 52 -8.08 -1.55 -0.12
C PHE A 52 -8.49 -0.55 0.96
N ILE A 53 -7.95 -0.70 2.17
CA ILE A 53 -8.08 0.25 3.28
C ILE A 53 -6.68 0.56 3.79
N PHE A 54 -6.41 1.84 4.01
CA PHE A 54 -5.21 2.31 4.69
C PHE A 54 -5.55 2.69 6.12
N SER A 55 -4.62 2.53 7.06
CA SER A 55 -4.79 3.03 8.42
C SER A 55 -3.55 3.74 8.95
N VAL A 56 -3.78 4.68 9.87
CA VAL A 56 -2.71 5.28 10.68
C VAL A 56 -3.15 5.23 12.14
N ASN A 57 -2.36 4.59 13.01
CA ASN A 57 -2.65 4.49 14.44
C ASN A 57 -4.08 3.98 14.75
N GLY A 58 -4.57 3.03 13.96
CA GLY A 58 -5.92 2.46 14.07
C GLY A 58 -7.04 3.30 13.44
N GLU A 59 -6.77 4.53 12.97
CA GLU A 59 -7.74 5.30 12.18
C GLU A 59 -7.76 4.78 10.75
N LEU A 60 -8.93 4.42 10.23
CA LEU A 60 -9.12 3.83 8.91
C LEU A 60 -9.44 4.88 7.84
N SER A 61 -8.93 4.68 6.64
CA SER A 61 -9.32 5.44 5.45
C SER A 61 -10.68 5.00 4.93
N GLU A 62 -11.24 5.85 4.06
CA GLU A 62 -12.28 5.38 3.14
C GLU A 62 -11.76 4.21 2.30
N ARG A 63 -12.66 3.30 1.90
CA ARG A 63 -12.31 2.19 1.03
C ARG A 63 -11.87 2.71 -0.33
N LEU A 64 -10.79 2.15 -0.85
CA LEU A 64 -10.26 2.37 -2.19
C LEU A 64 -10.70 1.21 -3.07
N THR A 65 -11.55 1.49 -4.05
CA THR A 65 -12.25 0.46 -4.86
C THR A 65 -11.62 0.26 -6.24
N ASN A 66 -10.49 0.89 -6.51
CA ASN A 66 -9.78 0.71 -7.78
C ASN A 66 -8.89 -0.55 -7.68
N THR A 67 -9.44 -1.68 -8.08
CA THR A 67 -8.79 -3.00 -7.95
C THR A 67 -7.46 -3.10 -8.70
N GLU A 68 -7.32 -2.43 -9.85
CA GLU A 68 -6.06 -2.41 -10.60
C GLU A 68 -4.96 -1.67 -9.84
N LEU A 69 -5.27 -0.48 -9.31
CA LEU A 69 -4.35 0.30 -8.51
C LEU A 69 -4.00 -0.42 -7.19
N ASN A 70 -4.99 -1.05 -6.55
CA ASN A 70 -4.78 -1.82 -5.32
C ASN A 70 -3.88 -3.04 -5.56
N LYS A 71 -4.06 -3.75 -6.68
CA LYS A 71 -3.18 -4.84 -7.09
C LYS A 71 -1.77 -4.34 -7.36
N ARG A 72 -1.63 -3.22 -8.08
CA ARG A 72 -0.34 -2.59 -8.35
C ARG A 72 0.40 -2.22 -7.08
N LEU A 73 -0.33 -1.76 -6.05
CA LEU A 73 0.23 -1.46 -4.73
C LEU A 73 0.73 -2.71 -4.02
N LEU A 74 0.02 -3.84 -4.12
CA LEU A 74 0.45 -5.10 -3.53
C LEU A 74 1.71 -5.67 -4.22
N GLU A 75 1.81 -5.52 -5.55
CA GLU A 75 2.99 -5.92 -6.33
C GLU A 75 4.28 -5.25 -5.84
N VAL A 76 4.19 -4.06 -5.22
CA VAL A 76 5.34 -3.37 -4.59
C VAL A 76 5.99 -4.18 -3.47
N TYR A 77 5.28 -5.17 -2.91
CA TYR A 77 5.81 -6.04 -1.85
C TYR A 77 6.05 -7.47 -2.34
N LEU A 78 5.25 -7.94 -3.30
CA LEU A 78 5.23 -9.33 -3.76
C LEU A 78 6.02 -9.60 -5.05
N ASP A 79 6.29 -8.60 -5.89
CA ASP A 79 7.07 -8.81 -7.11
C ASP A 79 8.58 -8.75 -6.79
N PRO A 80 9.37 -9.81 -7.02
CA PRO A 80 10.80 -9.84 -6.68
C PRO A 80 11.62 -8.75 -7.40
N THR A 81 11.15 -8.27 -8.55
CA THR A 81 11.84 -7.26 -9.37
C THR A 81 11.49 -5.83 -8.95
N ARG A 82 10.39 -5.66 -8.20
CA ARG A 82 9.86 -4.35 -7.78
C ARG A 82 9.82 -4.19 -6.27
N THR A 83 10.10 -5.25 -5.51
CA THR A 83 9.89 -5.25 -4.07
C THR A 83 10.72 -4.17 -3.39
N VAL A 84 10.05 -3.35 -2.57
CA VAL A 84 10.70 -2.32 -1.75
C VAL A 84 11.36 -2.89 -0.50
N SER A 85 11.08 -4.15 -0.15
CA SER A 85 11.73 -4.86 0.94
C SER A 85 12.01 -6.31 0.55
N LYS A 86 13.29 -6.58 0.26
CA LYS A 86 13.77 -7.92 -0.09
C LYS A 86 13.61 -8.90 1.08
N GLU A 87 13.80 -8.39 2.31
CA GLU A 87 13.64 -9.15 3.53
C GLU A 87 12.19 -9.62 3.70
N LEU A 88 11.22 -8.72 3.50
CA LEU A 88 9.80 -9.08 3.55
C LEU A 88 9.45 -10.09 2.47
N TYR A 89 9.86 -9.84 1.22
CA TYR A 89 9.62 -10.77 0.11
C TYR A 89 10.19 -12.17 0.42
N THR A 90 11.43 -12.25 0.88
CA THR A 90 12.09 -13.52 1.21
C THR A 90 11.38 -14.25 2.35
N CYS A 91 10.95 -13.51 3.37
CA CYS A 91 10.17 -14.05 4.48
C CYS A 91 8.86 -14.67 4.00
N LEU A 92 8.12 -13.95 3.15
CA LEU A 92 6.87 -14.43 2.57
C LEU A 92 7.08 -15.69 1.72
N GLU A 93 8.04 -15.66 0.80
CA GLU A 93 8.34 -16.81 -0.07
C GLU A 93 8.76 -18.05 0.72
N THR A 94 9.59 -17.87 1.75
CA THR A 94 10.03 -18.97 2.61
C THR A 94 8.83 -19.62 3.29
N HIS A 95 7.99 -18.82 3.96
CA HIS A 95 6.83 -19.37 4.66
C HIS A 95 5.81 -19.96 3.68
N LEU A 96 5.52 -19.31 2.55
CA LEU A 96 4.56 -19.82 1.56
C LEU A 96 4.98 -21.19 1.02
N ASN A 97 6.28 -21.43 0.82
CA ASN A 97 6.80 -22.74 0.41
C ASN A 97 6.75 -23.79 1.53
N GLU A 98 6.74 -23.38 2.80
CA GLU A 98 6.58 -24.30 3.94
C GLU A 98 5.13 -24.74 4.15
N VAL A 99 4.15 -23.88 3.84
CA VAL A 99 2.71 -24.19 3.98
C VAL A 99 2.03 -24.67 2.70
N SER A 100 2.67 -24.54 1.53
CA SER A 100 2.16 -25.06 0.26
C SER A 100 2.87 -26.39 -0.05
N PRO A 101 2.22 -27.56 0.18
CA PRO A 101 2.84 -28.88 -0.03
C PRO A 101 3.14 -29.20 -1.49
#